data_AF-V4AH09-F1
#
_entry.id   AF-V4AH09-F1
#
_cell.length_a   1.000
_cell.length_b   1.000
_cell.length_c   1.000
_cell.angle_alpha   90.00
_cell.angle_beta   90.00
_cell.angle_gamma   90.00
#
_symmetry.space_group_name_H-M   'P 1'
#
loop_
_entity.id
_entity.type
_entity.pdbx_description
1 polymer ?
#
loop_
_entity_poly.entity_id
_entity_poly.type
_entity_poly.pdbx_seq_one_letter_code
_entity_poly.pdbx_strand_id
1 'polypeptide(L)'
;MAATYLTEDFVEKRLRALKSLQDGWAVDQYGTGKFYELDLKMCQIKDLSYSFEWGKERGITSRTRKLTEVPSKILVLDISLNELIALPAEGLMPFKNLRALDASLNQITSFQGIEVLPMLYSLNLSHNLIRNVAGLINSGSLVELNLSMNNITDLSRMPSMINLRVLNINNNDITSLDGVSSLPKLKELYAQRNNLVSILHLTSCFNLQVLNVADNRIHQMEGVTDVLSRLSHLQALCLHGNPIERSYDYQSGILSCSSVMTLDNISVRPLARKQVPMRDPHSENISSLQEAARQAFDERIRATRSKVDEKIRFLQKRIIAIQDEQKNFEAKMKTDLDGCLRYLGTLTDGEVEKVKDKDTFSTEFPTARDGMRTYRSNYKRDKNDYTGVKDTDEVLRCAYNELSGEQSTNWEDI
;
A
#
# COMPACT_ATOMS: atom_id res chain seq x y z
N MET A 1 15.91 19.89 21.74
CA MET A 1 14.62 20.59 21.71
C MET A 1 13.77 20.01 22.82
N ALA A 2 13.24 20.81 23.74
CA ALA A 2 12.38 20.30 24.80
C ALA A 2 11.08 19.77 24.16
N ALA A 3 10.77 18.49 24.35
CA ALA A 3 9.49 17.92 23.94
C ALA A 3 8.38 18.71 24.64
N THR A 4 7.49 19.31 23.86
CA THR A 4 6.37 20.10 24.38
C THR A 4 5.23 19.13 24.66
N TYR A 5 5.07 18.75 25.94
CA TYR A 5 4.04 17.80 26.34
C TYR A 5 2.69 18.50 26.56
N LEU A 6 1.61 17.85 26.13
CA LEU A 6 0.23 18.27 26.43
C LEU A 6 -0.09 17.98 27.90
N THR A 7 -0.44 19.02 28.64
CA THR A 7 -0.80 18.88 30.06
C THR A 7 -2.23 18.36 30.22
N GLU A 8 -2.51 17.70 31.34
CA GLU A 8 -3.84 17.16 31.64
C GLU A 8 -4.92 18.26 31.64
N ASP A 9 -4.64 19.39 32.30
CA ASP A 9 -5.55 20.55 32.36
C ASP A 9 -5.84 21.15 30.98
N PHE A 10 -4.83 21.16 30.08
CA PHE A 10 -5.02 21.62 28.71
C PHE A 10 -5.94 20.69 27.91
N VAL A 11 -5.76 19.38 28.06
CA VAL A 11 -6.60 18.37 27.38
C VAL A 11 -8.04 18.40 27.91
N GLU A 12 -8.23 18.46 29.24
CA GLU A 12 -9.55 18.50 29.87
C GLU A 12 -10.38 19.70 29.41
N LYS A 13 -9.77 20.88 29.29
CA LYS A 13 -10.44 22.10 28.81
C LYS A 13 -10.91 22.01 27.35
N ARG A 14 -10.39 21.05 26.58
CA ARG A 14 -10.67 20.87 25.15
C ARG A 14 -11.60 19.70 24.85
N LEU A 15 -12.09 19.02 25.88
CA LEU A 15 -13.09 17.98 25.72
C LEU A 15 -14.49 18.58 25.65
N ARG A 16 -15.26 18.15 24.65
CA ARG A 16 -16.65 18.58 24.44
C ARG A 16 -17.55 17.37 24.30
N ALA A 17 -18.73 17.42 24.91
CA ALA A 17 -19.71 16.35 24.75
C ALA A 17 -20.29 16.38 23.32
N LEU A 18 -20.34 15.21 22.68
CA LEU A 18 -20.99 15.05 21.38
C LEU A 18 -22.49 15.27 21.51
N LYS A 19 -23.06 16.06 20.60
CA LYS A 19 -24.51 16.36 20.56
C LYS A 19 -25.33 15.17 20.09
N SER A 20 -24.79 14.40 19.14
CA SER A 20 -25.40 13.21 18.57
C SER A 20 -24.30 12.26 18.12
N LEU A 21 -24.60 10.97 18.09
CA LEU A 21 -23.75 9.96 17.49
C LEU A 21 -24.12 9.82 16.01
N GLN A 22 -23.14 9.58 15.15
CA GLN A 22 -23.40 9.30 13.75
C GLN A 22 -23.95 7.88 13.55
N ASP A 23 -24.83 7.73 12.56
CA ASP A 23 -25.37 6.43 12.17
C ASP A 23 -24.24 5.49 11.70
N GLY A 24 -24.23 4.27 12.24
CA GLY A 24 -23.23 3.26 11.90
C GLY A 24 -22.00 3.22 12.81
N TRP A 25 -21.87 4.12 13.79
CA TRP A 25 -20.79 4.02 14.79
C TRP A 25 -20.96 2.87 15.80
N ALA A 26 -22.16 2.27 15.86
CA ALA A 26 -22.50 1.08 16.67
C ALA A 26 -21.96 1.17 18.11
N VAL A 27 -22.18 2.31 18.78
CA VAL A 27 -21.57 2.64 20.08
C VAL A 27 -22.31 1.96 21.24
N ASP A 28 -23.52 1.47 20.97
CA ASP A 28 -24.50 0.89 21.89
C ASP A 28 -23.93 -0.30 22.68
N GLN A 29 -22.90 -0.94 22.14
CA GLN A 29 -22.21 -2.09 22.74
C GLN A 29 -21.23 -1.70 23.87
N TYR A 30 -20.88 -0.41 24.01
CA TYR A 30 -19.77 0.07 24.87
C TYR A 30 -20.22 1.01 26.00
N GLY A 31 -21.51 0.99 26.32
CA GLY A 31 -22.04 1.49 27.59
C GLY A 31 -22.86 2.78 27.51
N THR A 32 -23.77 2.93 28.46
CA THR A 32 -24.62 4.11 28.65
C THR A 32 -23.79 5.36 28.99
N GLY A 33 -24.17 6.53 28.47
CA GLY A 33 -23.57 7.82 28.86
C GLY A 33 -23.20 8.74 27.68
N LYS A 34 -22.66 9.92 28.00
CA LYS A 34 -22.17 10.89 27.00
C LYS A 34 -20.82 10.45 26.43
N PHE A 35 -20.61 10.73 25.15
CA PHE A 35 -19.35 10.56 24.45
C PHE A 35 -18.76 11.93 24.10
N TYR A 36 -17.46 11.98 23.83
CA TYR A 36 -16.72 13.23 23.75
C TYR A 36 -15.89 13.34 22.47
N GLU A 37 -15.69 14.58 22.09
CA GLU A 37 -14.72 15.06 21.11
C GLU A 37 -13.56 15.73 21.85
N LEU A 38 -12.34 15.40 21.47
CA LEU A 38 -11.13 16.09 21.91
C LEU A 38 -10.66 17.02 20.78
N ASP A 39 -10.82 18.33 21.00
CA ASP A 39 -10.49 19.39 20.03
C ASP A 39 -9.09 19.97 20.30
N LEU A 40 -8.08 19.40 19.66
CA LEU A 40 -6.68 19.84 19.63
C LEU A 40 -6.34 20.61 18.35
N LYS A 41 -7.35 21.18 17.68
CA LYS A 41 -7.17 21.97 16.47
C LYS A 41 -6.36 23.23 16.74
N MET A 42 -5.49 23.60 15.79
CA MET A 42 -4.73 24.86 15.83
C MET A 42 -3.94 25.07 17.13
N CYS A 43 -3.35 24.00 17.66
CA CYS A 43 -2.62 24.02 18.93
C CYS A 43 -1.10 24.09 18.74
N GLN A 44 -0.61 24.23 17.50
CA GLN A 44 0.82 24.24 17.15
C GLN A 44 1.54 22.97 17.62
N ILE A 45 0.83 21.83 17.59
CA ILE A 45 1.35 20.54 18.05
C ILE A 45 2.34 20.00 17.01
N LYS A 46 3.55 19.69 17.46
CA LYS A 46 4.60 19.06 16.65
C LYS A 46 4.74 17.56 16.93
N ASP A 47 4.33 17.16 18.12
CA ASP A 47 4.36 15.79 18.60
C ASP A 47 3.18 15.57 19.56
N LEU A 48 2.42 14.50 19.35
CA LEU A 48 1.25 14.18 20.17
C LEU A 48 1.69 13.38 21.40
N SER A 49 2.35 14.08 22.32
CA SER A 49 2.86 13.53 23.58
C SER A 49 2.16 14.17 24.79
N TYR A 50 1.86 13.36 25.81
CA TYR A 50 1.13 13.82 27.01
C TYR A 50 2.03 13.82 28.24
N SER A 51 1.88 14.81 29.12
CA SER A 51 2.62 14.90 30.39
C SER A 51 1.97 14.06 31.51
N PHE A 52 1.01 13.22 31.17
CA PHE A 52 0.19 12.42 32.07
C PHE A 52 -0.12 11.06 31.42
N GLU A 53 -0.60 10.12 32.24
CA GLU A 53 -0.99 8.79 31.79
C GLU A 53 -2.51 8.72 31.67
N TRP A 54 -3.01 8.36 30.49
CA TRP A 54 -4.43 8.12 30.26
C TRP A 54 -4.95 6.92 31.07
N GLY A 55 -6.17 7.02 31.59
CA GLY A 55 -6.81 5.91 32.31
C GLY A 55 -6.36 5.69 33.75
N LYS A 56 -5.45 6.51 34.28
CA LYS A 56 -4.96 6.38 35.66
C LYS A 56 -5.86 7.15 36.64
N GLU A 57 -6.68 6.43 37.41
CA GLU A 57 -7.47 7.03 38.50
C GLU A 57 -6.53 7.57 39.60
N ARG A 58 -6.64 8.87 39.92
CA ARG A 58 -5.89 9.46 41.03
C ARG A 58 -6.82 9.72 42.22
N GLY A 59 -6.89 8.71 43.10
CA GLY A 59 -7.43 8.67 44.46
C GLY A 59 -8.45 9.75 44.91
N ILE A 60 -9.69 9.29 45.17
CA ILE A 60 -10.77 9.68 46.14
C ILE A 60 -11.07 11.18 46.41
N THR A 61 -10.17 12.12 46.16
CA THR A 61 -10.29 13.52 46.58
C THR A 61 -11.13 14.38 45.63
N SER A 62 -11.41 13.93 44.41
CA SER A 62 -12.31 14.62 43.47
C SER A 62 -13.67 13.91 43.38
N ARG A 63 -14.76 14.63 43.66
CA ARG A 63 -16.14 14.14 43.48
C ARG A 63 -16.54 13.97 42.01
N THR A 64 -15.75 14.49 41.06
CA THR A 64 -15.96 14.39 39.62
C THR A 64 -14.79 13.67 38.96
N ARG A 65 -15.05 12.51 38.33
CA ARG A 65 -14.08 11.81 37.48
C ARG A 65 -13.68 12.69 36.31
N LYS A 66 -12.39 12.73 36.02
CA LYS A 66 -11.83 13.42 34.86
C LYS A 66 -12.02 12.57 33.60
N LEU A 67 -12.18 13.19 32.45
CA LEU A 67 -12.32 12.45 31.19
C LEU A 67 -11.01 11.84 30.72
N THR A 68 -9.86 12.38 31.15
CA THR A 68 -8.53 11.78 30.99
C THR A 68 -8.39 10.42 31.69
N GLU A 69 -9.24 10.14 32.68
CA GLU A 69 -9.35 8.83 33.35
C GLU A 69 -10.17 7.83 32.52
N VAL A 70 -10.93 8.28 31.50
CA VAL A 70 -11.84 7.44 30.72
C VAL A 70 -11.70 7.71 29.21
N PRO A 71 -10.52 7.48 28.60
CA PRO A 71 -10.28 7.75 27.16
C PRO A 71 -11.21 6.97 26.23
N SER A 72 -11.79 5.86 26.70
CA SER A 72 -12.75 5.05 25.94
C SER A 72 -14.05 5.76 25.59
N LYS A 73 -14.34 6.90 26.24
CA LYS A 73 -15.49 7.76 25.93
C LYS A 73 -15.19 8.82 24.86
N ILE A 74 -13.94 8.98 24.44
CA ILE A 74 -13.55 9.88 23.37
C ILE A 74 -13.72 9.15 22.04
N LEU A 75 -14.61 9.65 21.18
CA LEU A 75 -14.91 9.06 19.88
C LEU A 75 -14.42 9.91 18.71
N VAL A 76 -14.17 11.20 18.95
CA VAL A 76 -13.69 12.14 17.94
C VAL A 76 -12.43 12.80 18.43
N LEU A 77 -11.41 12.86 17.57
CA LEU A 77 -10.16 13.55 17.83
C LEU A 77 -9.90 14.48 16.65
N ASP A 78 -9.87 15.77 16.92
CA ASP A 78 -9.45 16.79 15.96
C ASP A 78 -8.03 17.25 16.33
N ILE A 79 -7.06 16.85 15.53
CA ILE A 79 -5.65 17.29 15.59
C ILE A 79 -5.30 18.07 14.31
N SER A 80 -6.29 18.65 13.62
CA SER A 80 -6.10 19.41 12.40
C SER A 80 -5.39 20.74 12.61
N LEU A 81 -4.81 21.30 11.55
CA LEU A 81 -4.12 22.61 11.57
C LEU A 81 -2.99 22.64 12.60
N ASN A 82 -2.14 21.62 12.60
CA ASN A 82 -0.96 21.51 13.47
C ASN A 82 0.32 21.33 12.63
N GLU A 83 1.43 20.97 13.26
CA GLU A 83 2.74 20.79 12.63
C GLU A 83 3.23 19.33 12.73
N LEU A 84 2.30 18.37 12.77
CA LEU A 84 2.63 16.95 12.88
C LEU A 84 3.24 16.43 11.58
N ILE A 85 4.37 15.72 11.68
CA ILE A 85 5.06 15.09 10.54
C ILE A 85 4.67 13.60 10.42
N ALA A 86 4.18 13.01 11.50
CA ALA A 86 3.69 11.65 11.61
C ALA A 86 2.61 11.57 12.69
N LEU A 87 1.84 10.49 12.69
CA LEU A 87 0.91 10.15 13.76
C LEU A 87 1.64 9.22 14.75
N PRO A 88 1.97 9.67 15.98
CA PRO A 88 2.68 8.81 16.92
C PRO A 88 1.72 7.75 17.47
N ALA A 89 2.09 6.47 17.32
CA ALA A 89 1.28 5.35 17.81
C ALA A 89 1.02 5.49 19.32
N GLU A 90 2.03 5.84 20.10
CA GLU A 90 1.96 6.04 21.55
C GLU A 90 0.96 7.14 21.95
N GLY A 91 0.89 8.22 21.17
CA GLY A 91 -0.06 9.30 21.37
C GLY A 91 -1.51 8.92 21.04
N LEU A 92 -1.70 7.93 20.16
CA LEU A 92 -3.01 7.48 19.71
C LEU A 92 -3.52 6.23 20.44
N MET A 93 -2.63 5.43 21.04
CA MET A 93 -2.95 4.21 21.80
C MET A 93 -4.09 4.35 22.82
N PRO A 94 -4.28 5.49 23.52
CA PRO A 94 -5.40 5.67 24.44
C PRO A 94 -6.78 5.60 23.76
N PHE A 95 -6.89 5.98 22.48
CA PHE A 95 -8.16 6.20 21.79
C PHE A 95 -8.63 4.98 20.99
N LYS A 96 -8.62 3.79 21.61
CA LYS A 96 -8.98 2.52 20.91
C LYS A 96 -10.42 2.50 20.36
N ASN A 97 -11.31 3.31 20.94
CA ASN A 97 -12.71 3.45 20.53
C ASN A 97 -12.94 4.62 19.57
N LEU A 98 -11.89 5.28 19.09
CA LEU A 98 -12.03 6.42 18.20
C LEU A 98 -12.80 6.02 16.94
N ARG A 99 -13.76 6.86 16.54
CA ARG A 99 -14.60 6.69 15.35
C ARG A 99 -14.23 7.69 14.26
N ALA A 100 -13.85 8.92 14.64
CA ALA A 100 -13.41 9.93 13.69
C ALA A 100 -12.09 10.55 14.12
N LEU A 101 -11.15 10.63 13.17
CA LEU A 101 -9.88 11.33 13.31
C LEU A 101 -9.77 12.39 12.22
N ASP A 102 -9.70 13.66 12.62
CA ASP A 102 -9.28 14.73 11.73
C ASP A 102 -7.82 15.10 12.01
N ALA A 103 -6.93 14.77 11.07
CA ALA A 103 -5.53 15.13 11.07
C ALA A 103 -5.16 15.94 9.82
N SER A 104 -6.14 16.65 9.24
CA SER A 104 -5.92 17.49 8.08
C SER A 104 -5.04 18.71 8.38
N LEU A 105 -4.47 19.31 7.34
CA LEU A 105 -3.65 20.54 7.46
C LEU A 105 -2.47 20.34 8.43
N ASN A 106 -1.70 19.29 8.18
CA ASN A 106 -0.47 18.95 8.90
C ASN A 106 0.66 18.70 7.87
N GLN A 107 1.76 18.07 8.29
CA GLN A 107 2.89 17.69 7.43
C GLN A 107 3.07 16.16 7.41
N ILE A 108 1.99 15.41 7.59
CA ILE A 108 2.01 13.95 7.72
C ILE A 108 2.44 13.32 6.40
N THR A 109 3.39 12.38 6.46
CA THR A 109 3.97 11.74 5.28
C THR A 109 3.60 10.26 5.11
N SER A 110 3.08 9.62 6.16
CA SER A 110 2.74 8.19 6.17
C SER A 110 1.54 7.89 7.07
N PHE A 111 1.01 6.67 6.94
CA PHE A 111 -0.10 6.16 7.75
C PHE A 111 0.34 5.47 9.05
N GLN A 112 1.63 5.51 9.38
CA GLN A 112 2.14 4.91 10.61
C GLN A 112 1.44 5.53 11.82
N GLY A 113 1.04 4.69 12.79
CA GLY A 113 0.27 5.07 13.97
C GLY A 113 -1.23 4.84 13.82
N ILE A 114 -1.78 4.68 12.61
CA ILE A 114 -3.21 4.40 12.44
C ILE A 114 -3.56 2.96 12.84
N GLU A 115 -2.58 2.05 12.84
CA GLU A 115 -2.77 0.65 13.21
C GLU A 115 -3.29 0.45 14.65
N VAL A 116 -3.13 1.44 15.54
CA VAL A 116 -3.65 1.37 16.92
C VAL A 116 -5.11 1.80 17.06
N LEU A 117 -5.77 2.20 15.96
CA LEU A 117 -7.15 2.70 15.91
C LEU A 117 -8.09 1.72 15.17
N PRO A 118 -8.40 0.55 15.74
CA PRO A 118 -9.11 -0.53 15.03
C PRO A 118 -10.57 -0.22 14.71
N MET A 119 -11.19 0.75 15.40
CA MET A 119 -12.61 1.09 15.23
C MET A 119 -12.84 2.36 14.41
N LEU A 120 -11.80 2.88 13.75
CA LEU A 120 -11.87 4.13 13.02
C LEU A 120 -12.86 4.01 11.84
N TYR A 121 -13.86 4.88 11.82
CA TYR A 121 -14.91 4.94 10.81
C TYR A 121 -14.59 6.00 9.74
N SER A 122 -14.15 7.18 10.17
CA SER A 122 -13.82 8.32 9.30
C SER A 122 -12.40 8.80 9.58
N LEU A 123 -11.61 8.97 8.51
CA LEU A 123 -10.25 9.48 8.58
C LEU A 123 -10.07 10.62 7.59
N ASN A 124 -9.76 11.81 8.12
CA ASN A 124 -9.39 12.97 7.32
C ASN A 124 -7.89 13.25 7.45
N LEU A 125 -7.17 13.07 6.35
CA LEU A 125 -5.74 13.38 6.19
C LEU A 125 -5.53 14.37 5.03
N SER A 126 -6.54 15.17 4.70
CA SER A 126 -6.42 16.17 3.64
C SER A 126 -5.36 17.23 3.95
N HIS A 127 -4.77 17.86 2.94
CA HIS A 127 -3.73 18.88 3.12
C HIS A 127 -2.54 18.37 3.96
N ASN A 128 -1.93 17.28 3.52
CA ASN A 128 -0.72 16.68 4.10
C ASN A 128 0.30 16.40 2.99
N LEU A 129 1.35 15.62 3.29
CA LEU A 129 2.47 15.32 2.39
C LEU A 129 2.57 13.82 2.07
N ILE A 130 1.43 13.12 2.06
CA ILE A 130 1.36 11.68 1.81
C ILE A 130 1.63 11.40 0.33
N ARG A 131 2.48 10.42 0.04
CA ARG A 131 2.90 10.07 -1.34
C ARG A 131 2.38 8.73 -1.87
N ASN A 132 2.01 7.82 -0.99
CA ASN A 132 1.47 6.52 -1.36
C ASN A 132 0.49 6.06 -0.30
N VAL A 133 -0.40 5.12 -0.64
CA VAL A 133 -1.47 4.60 0.22
C VAL A 133 -1.07 3.36 1.04
N ALA A 134 0.23 3.04 1.12
CA ALA A 134 0.69 1.89 1.89
C ALA A 134 0.56 2.16 3.41
N GLY A 135 0.06 1.18 4.16
CA GLY A 135 -0.07 1.26 5.63
C GLY A 135 -1.52 1.26 6.16
N LEU A 136 -2.52 1.32 5.28
CA LEU A 136 -3.95 1.22 5.65
C LEU A 136 -4.44 -0.23 5.87
N ILE A 137 -3.53 -1.21 5.97
CA ILE A 137 -3.87 -2.65 5.97
C ILE A 137 -4.81 -3.02 7.12
N ASN A 138 -4.64 -2.37 8.28
CA ASN A 138 -5.43 -2.64 9.48
C ASN A 138 -6.68 -1.75 9.59
N SER A 139 -6.99 -0.94 8.59
CA SER A 139 -8.08 0.04 8.62
C SER A 139 -9.39 -0.52 8.02
N GLY A 140 -9.69 -1.80 8.26
CA GLY A 140 -10.85 -2.49 7.68
C GLY A 140 -12.22 -1.98 8.13
N SER A 141 -12.27 -1.18 9.18
CA SER A 141 -13.47 -0.51 9.70
C SER A 141 -13.77 0.83 9.02
N LEU A 142 -12.82 1.39 8.26
CA LEU A 142 -13.00 2.69 7.60
C LEU A 142 -14.13 2.64 6.57
N VAL A 143 -14.99 3.65 6.65
CA VAL A 143 -16.10 3.90 5.74
C VAL A 143 -15.86 5.17 4.92
N GLU A 144 -15.17 6.14 5.51
CA GLU A 144 -14.86 7.43 4.89
C GLU A 144 -13.35 7.71 4.98
N LEU A 145 -12.74 8.02 3.84
CA LEU A 145 -11.32 8.35 3.75
C LEU A 145 -11.13 9.59 2.88
N ASN A 146 -10.57 10.64 3.48
CA ASN A 146 -10.19 11.86 2.78
C ASN A 146 -8.66 12.03 2.75
N LEU A 147 -8.11 11.92 1.55
CA LEU A 147 -6.69 12.08 1.19
C LEU A 147 -6.50 13.21 0.18
N SER A 148 -7.45 14.12 0.08
CA SER A 148 -7.36 15.25 -0.84
C SER A 148 -6.19 16.18 -0.53
N MET A 149 -5.68 16.90 -1.53
CA MET A 149 -4.59 17.87 -1.35
C MET A 149 -3.35 17.23 -0.70
N ASN A 150 -2.91 16.10 -1.25
CA ASN A 150 -1.67 15.41 -0.87
C ASN A 150 -0.76 15.30 -2.11
N ASN A 151 0.29 14.46 -2.05
CA ASN A 151 1.21 14.20 -3.16
C ASN A 151 1.16 12.74 -3.61
N ILE A 152 -0.03 12.13 -3.59
CA ILE A 152 -0.22 10.73 -3.94
C ILE A 152 -0.07 10.56 -5.44
N THR A 153 0.77 9.61 -5.86
CA THR A 153 0.99 9.29 -7.28
C THR A 153 0.52 7.88 -7.65
N ASP A 154 0.44 6.98 -6.67
CA ASP A 154 0.18 5.55 -6.87
C ASP A 154 -0.82 5.00 -5.84
N LEU A 155 -1.85 4.32 -6.35
CA LEU A 155 -2.91 3.65 -5.60
C LEU A 155 -2.78 2.12 -5.61
N SER A 156 -1.81 1.54 -6.32
CA SER A 156 -1.68 0.08 -6.52
C SER A 156 -1.55 -0.72 -5.22
N ARG A 157 -1.09 -0.07 -4.15
CA ARG A 157 -0.93 -0.65 -2.81
C ARG A 157 -2.12 -0.43 -1.88
N MET A 158 -3.27 0.00 -2.42
CA MET A 158 -4.48 0.19 -1.64
C MET A 158 -4.97 -1.17 -1.10
N PRO A 159 -5.08 -1.34 0.22
CA PRO A 159 -5.55 -2.59 0.80
C PRO A 159 -7.01 -2.83 0.43
N SER A 160 -7.47 -4.07 0.60
CA SER A 160 -8.89 -4.41 0.43
C SER A 160 -9.72 -3.76 1.54
N MET A 161 -10.32 -2.62 1.25
CA MET A 161 -11.16 -1.87 2.20
C MET A 161 -12.64 -2.19 1.97
N ILE A 162 -13.06 -3.35 2.48
CA ILE A 162 -14.40 -3.92 2.23
C ILE A 162 -15.58 -3.08 2.72
N ASN A 163 -15.33 -2.06 3.55
CA ASN A 163 -16.35 -1.19 4.13
C ASN A 163 -16.29 0.24 3.62
N LEU A 164 -15.25 0.61 2.85
CA LEU A 164 -15.08 1.98 2.38
C LEU A 164 -16.20 2.34 1.39
N ARG A 165 -16.89 3.45 1.66
CA ARG A 165 -18.00 3.97 0.85
C ARG A 165 -17.65 5.30 0.21
N VAL A 166 -16.87 6.14 0.89
CA VAL A 166 -16.48 7.46 0.41
C VAL A 166 -14.96 7.54 0.35
N LEU A 167 -14.42 7.78 -0.84
CA LEU A 167 -13.01 8.04 -1.06
C LEU A 167 -12.84 9.40 -1.72
N ASN A 168 -12.12 10.30 -1.05
CA ASN A 168 -11.70 11.56 -1.63
C ASN A 168 -10.18 11.59 -1.81
N ILE A 169 -9.73 11.68 -3.06
CA ILE A 169 -8.33 11.76 -3.50
C ILE A 169 -8.12 12.96 -4.44
N ASN A 170 -8.99 13.98 -4.39
CA ASN A 170 -8.88 15.14 -5.25
C ASN A 170 -7.60 15.95 -4.98
N ASN A 171 -7.11 16.69 -5.98
CA ASN A 171 -5.88 17.49 -5.85
C ASN A 171 -4.67 16.64 -5.38
N ASN A 172 -4.34 15.62 -6.17
CA ASN A 172 -3.14 14.81 -6.02
C ASN A 172 -2.45 14.68 -7.40
N ASP A 173 -1.42 13.84 -7.50
CA ASP A 173 -0.65 13.62 -8.72
C ASP A 173 -0.92 12.23 -9.34
N ILE A 174 -2.12 11.68 -9.14
CA ILE A 174 -2.49 10.30 -9.50
C ILE A 174 -2.66 10.18 -11.01
N THR A 175 -2.04 9.17 -11.62
CA THR A 175 -2.11 8.90 -13.07
C THR A 175 -3.02 7.72 -13.42
N SER A 176 -3.26 6.82 -12.46
CA SER A 176 -4.06 5.61 -12.63
C SER A 176 -4.90 5.34 -11.37
N LEU A 177 -6.11 4.83 -11.57
CA LEU A 177 -6.99 4.33 -10.51
C LEU A 177 -6.76 2.84 -10.19
N ASP A 178 -5.62 2.28 -10.61
CA ASP A 178 -5.23 0.92 -10.24
C ASP A 178 -5.16 0.78 -8.72
N GLY A 179 -5.86 -0.21 -8.16
CA GLY A 179 -6.10 -0.36 -6.73
C GLY A 179 -7.52 0.01 -6.28
N VAL A 180 -8.24 0.90 -6.98
CA VAL A 180 -9.65 1.23 -6.62
C VAL A 180 -10.58 0.03 -6.79
N SER A 181 -10.22 -0.93 -7.65
CA SER A 181 -10.95 -2.19 -7.80
C SER A 181 -11.00 -3.05 -6.52
N SER A 182 -10.17 -2.76 -5.51
CA SER A 182 -10.20 -3.44 -4.20
C SER A 182 -11.26 -2.89 -3.23
N LEU A 183 -12.11 -1.97 -3.69
CA LEU A 183 -13.10 -1.24 -2.88
C LEU A 183 -14.54 -1.62 -3.29
N PRO A 184 -15.04 -2.82 -2.93
CA PRO A 184 -16.28 -3.37 -3.47
C PRO A 184 -17.56 -2.60 -3.06
N LYS A 185 -17.52 -1.84 -1.95
CA LYS A 185 -18.65 -1.07 -1.42
C LYS A 185 -18.55 0.43 -1.70
N LEU A 186 -17.60 0.87 -2.53
CA LEU A 186 -17.41 2.27 -2.85
C LEU A 186 -18.66 2.85 -3.52
N LYS A 187 -19.16 3.97 -2.98
CA LYS A 187 -20.33 4.70 -3.47
C LYS A 187 -19.97 6.06 -4.02
N GLU A 188 -18.98 6.72 -3.44
CA GLU A 188 -18.57 8.06 -3.83
C GLU A 188 -17.05 8.10 -4.04
N LEU A 189 -16.65 8.55 -5.23
CA LEU A 189 -15.25 8.77 -5.58
C LEU A 189 -15.05 10.19 -6.08
N TYR A 190 -14.22 10.94 -5.36
CA TYR A 190 -13.78 12.29 -5.73
C TYR A 190 -12.30 12.23 -6.11
N ALA A 191 -12.00 12.38 -7.39
CA ALA A 191 -10.66 12.28 -7.97
C ALA A 191 -10.34 13.45 -8.92
N GLN A 192 -11.06 14.57 -8.78
CA GLN A 192 -10.81 15.75 -9.59
C GLN A 192 -9.43 16.36 -9.35
N ARG A 193 -8.89 17.08 -10.36
CA ARG A 193 -7.56 17.71 -10.30
C ARG A 193 -6.45 16.70 -10.00
N ASN A 194 -6.37 15.69 -10.86
CA ASN A 194 -5.31 14.68 -10.91
C ASN A 194 -4.76 14.60 -12.34
N ASN A 195 -3.95 13.58 -12.63
CA ASN A 195 -3.38 13.32 -13.95
C ASN A 195 -3.96 12.06 -14.61
N LEU A 196 -5.20 11.69 -14.28
CA LEU A 196 -5.83 10.47 -14.79
C LEU A 196 -6.04 10.54 -16.30
N VAL A 197 -5.61 9.51 -17.02
CA VAL A 197 -5.83 9.39 -18.47
C VAL A 197 -7.03 8.52 -18.82
N SER A 198 -7.51 7.71 -17.87
CA SER A 198 -8.56 6.71 -18.07
C SER A 198 -9.23 6.34 -16.75
N ILE A 199 -10.46 5.82 -16.83
CA ILE A 199 -11.25 5.31 -15.72
C ILE A 199 -11.51 3.80 -15.78
N LEU A 200 -10.76 3.06 -16.63
CA LEU A 200 -10.96 1.62 -16.84
C LEU A 200 -10.91 0.78 -15.56
N HIS A 201 -10.15 1.19 -14.54
CA HIS A 201 -10.07 0.46 -13.27
C HIS A 201 -11.36 0.52 -12.42
N LEU A 202 -12.36 1.31 -12.83
CA LEU A 202 -13.66 1.41 -12.14
C LEU A 202 -14.68 0.36 -12.58
N THR A 203 -14.36 -0.54 -13.53
CA THR A 203 -15.31 -1.54 -14.04
C THR A 203 -15.89 -2.47 -12.95
N SER A 204 -15.20 -2.64 -11.83
CA SER A 204 -15.61 -3.49 -10.71
C SER A 204 -16.39 -2.75 -9.62
N CYS A 205 -16.52 -1.42 -9.71
CA CYS A 205 -17.14 -0.57 -8.69
C CYS A 205 -18.66 -0.43 -8.91
N PHE A 206 -19.39 -1.54 -8.98
CA PHE A 206 -20.81 -1.57 -9.36
C PHE A 206 -21.74 -0.72 -8.47
N ASN A 207 -21.33 -0.47 -7.22
CA ASN A 207 -22.09 0.32 -6.23
C ASN A 207 -21.86 1.83 -6.34
N LEU A 208 -21.02 2.29 -7.27
CA LEU A 208 -20.66 3.70 -7.39
C LEU A 208 -21.88 4.53 -7.81
N GLN A 209 -22.17 5.57 -7.05
CA GLN A 209 -23.30 6.49 -7.23
C GLN A 209 -22.84 7.88 -7.66
N VAL A 210 -21.69 8.32 -7.13
CA VAL A 210 -21.09 9.62 -7.44
C VAL A 210 -19.65 9.41 -7.91
N LEU A 211 -19.34 9.90 -9.11
CA LEU A 211 -17.99 9.92 -9.67
C LEU A 211 -17.64 11.33 -10.11
N ASN A 212 -16.64 11.93 -9.46
CA ASN A 212 -16.06 13.20 -9.89
C ASN A 212 -14.61 12.98 -10.34
N VAL A 213 -14.38 13.09 -11.64
CA VAL A 213 -13.05 12.99 -12.28
C VAL A 213 -12.75 14.24 -13.11
N ALA A 214 -13.34 15.38 -12.74
CA ALA A 214 -13.10 16.66 -13.41
C ALA A 214 -11.63 17.09 -13.37
N ASP A 215 -11.22 17.99 -14.25
CA ASP A 215 -9.84 18.52 -14.31
C ASP A 215 -8.77 17.40 -14.34
N ASN A 216 -8.91 16.45 -15.25
CA ASN A 216 -7.97 15.35 -15.47
C ASN A 216 -7.53 15.32 -16.96
N ARG A 217 -6.92 14.21 -17.42
CA ARG A 217 -6.41 14.03 -18.80
C ARG A 217 -7.17 12.94 -19.56
N ILE A 218 -8.44 12.70 -19.20
CA ILE A 218 -9.29 11.69 -19.84
C ILE A 218 -9.67 12.17 -21.25
N HIS A 219 -9.38 11.35 -22.26
CA HIS A 219 -9.56 11.74 -23.66
C HIS A 219 -10.26 10.67 -24.51
N GLN A 220 -10.31 9.41 -24.04
CA GLN A 220 -10.85 8.29 -24.82
C GLN A 220 -12.31 8.04 -24.45
N MET A 221 -13.21 8.26 -25.41
CA MET A 221 -14.65 8.02 -25.22
C MET A 221 -14.97 6.53 -25.01
N GLU A 222 -14.38 5.64 -25.81
CA GLU A 222 -14.62 4.19 -25.76
C GLU A 222 -14.41 3.62 -24.35
N GLY A 223 -13.28 3.92 -23.71
CA GLY A 223 -13.00 3.47 -22.35
C GLY A 223 -13.94 4.06 -21.29
N VAL A 224 -14.46 5.27 -21.51
CA VAL A 224 -15.48 5.87 -20.63
C VAL A 224 -16.81 5.15 -20.83
N THR A 225 -17.27 4.95 -22.06
CA THR A 225 -18.55 4.30 -22.34
C THR A 225 -18.59 2.85 -21.84
N ASP A 226 -17.48 2.12 -21.96
CA ASP A 226 -17.36 0.74 -21.48
C ASP A 226 -17.52 0.66 -19.96
N VAL A 227 -16.88 1.57 -19.22
CA VAL A 227 -16.98 1.63 -17.76
C VAL A 227 -18.39 2.04 -17.35
N LEU A 228 -18.93 3.10 -17.95
CA LEU A 228 -20.26 3.62 -17.61
C LEU A 228 -21.38 2.60 -17.87
N SER A 229 -21.23 1.74 -18.89
CA SER A 229 -22.19 0.67 -19.18
C SER A 229 -22.35 -0.34 -18.02
N ARG A 230 -21.31 -0.49 -17.19
CA ARG A 230 -21.26 -1.40 -16.04
C ARG A 230 -21.70 -0.72 -14.73
N LEU A 231 -21.54 0.59 -14.63
CA LEU A 231 -21.88 1.38 -13.45
C LEU A 231 -23.38 1.70 -13.38
N SER A 232 -24.19 0.65 -13.19
CA SER A 232 -25.66 0.75 -13.23
C SER A 232 -26.29 1.62 -12.13
N HIS A 233 -25.57 1.86 -11.02
CA HIS A 233 -26.02 2.70 -9.92
C HIS A 233 -25.51 4.14 -9.98
N LEU A 234 -24.76 4.51 -11.02
CA LEU A 234 -24.17 5.85 -11.14
C LEU A 234 -25.26 6.89 -11.40
N GLN A 235 -25.36 7.86 -10.50
CA GLN A 235 -26.36 8.93 -10.53
C GLN A 235 -25.73 10.27 -10.92
N ALA A 236 -24.52 10.56 -10.45
CA ALA A 236 -23.81 11.80 -10.70
C ALA A 236 -22.42 11.52 -11.28
N LEU A 237 -22.12 12.16 -12.41
CA LEU A 237 -20.84 12.08 -13.11
C LEU A 237 -20.34 13.49 -13.41
N CYS A 238 -19.09 13.77 -13.07
CA CYS A 238 -18.41 15.00 -13.44
C CYS A 238 -17.12 14.66 -14.19
N LEU A 239 -17.06 15.05 -15.46
CA LEU A 239 -15.97 14.85 -16.41
C LEU A 239 -15.45 16.17 -16.99
N HIS A 240 -16.09 17.30 -16.66
CA HIS A 240 -15.64 18.66 -16.98
C HIS A 240 -14.12 18.85 -16.85
N GLY A 241 -13.52 19.64 -17.74
CA GLY A 241 -12.10 19.98 -17.67
C GLY A 241 -11.17 18.86 -18.13
N ASN A 242 -11.73 17.81 -18.75
CA ASN A 242 -10.98 16.77 -19.42
C ASN A 242 -11.01 16.97 -20.95
N PRO A 243 -9.96 16.53 -21.70
CA PRO A 243 -9.96 16.60 -23.16
C PRO A 243 -11.17 15.95 -23.85
N ILE A 244 -11.79 14.93 -23.23
CA ILE A 244 -13.00 14.25 -23.73
C ILE A 244 -14.20 15.21 -23.92
N GLU A 245 -14.24 16.33 -23.21
CA GLU A 245 -15.30 17.35 -23.32
C GLU A 245 -15.36 17.94 -24.75
N ARG A 246 -14.27 17.87 -25.52
CA ARG A 246 -14.20 18.35 -26.91
C ARG A 246 -14.77 17.38 -27.93
N SER A 247 -15.12 16.16 -27.53
CA SER A 247 -15.69 15.16 -28.43
C SER A 247 -17.09 15.59 -28.88
N TYR A 248 -17.36 15.47 -30.19
CA TYR A 248 -18.65 15.89 -30.78
C TYR A 248 -19.86 15.13 -30.22
N ASP A 249 -19.62 13.92 -29.71
CA ASP A 249 -20.60 13.02 -29.12
C ASP A 249 -20.55 13.00 -27.59
N TYR A 250 -19.87 13.95 -26.94
CA TYR A 250 -19.62 13.92 -25.49
C TYR A 250 -20.86 13.60 -24.65
N GLN A 251 -21.88 14.45 -24.76
CA GLN A 251 -23.11 14.27 -24.00
C GLN A 251 -23.93 13.07 -24.49
N SER A 252 -24.07 12.89 -25.81
CA SER A 252 -24.87 11.80 -26.38
C SER A 252 -24.29 10.41 -26.09
N GLY A 253 -22.96 10.27 -26.16
CA GLY A 253 -22.23 9.04 -25.88
C GLY A 253 -22.39 8.62 -24.42
N ILE A 254 -22.15 9.55 -23.49
CA ILE A 254 -22.32 9.32 -22.05
C ILE A 254 -23.77 8.95 -21.70
N LEU A 255 -24.75 9.71 -22.21
CA LEU A 255 -26.16 9.46 -21.90
C LEU A 255 -26.71 8.20 -22.57
N SER A 256 -26.10 7.73 -23.66
CA SER A 256 -26.53 6.51 -24.35
C SER A 256 -26.17 5.23 -23.59
N CYS A 257 -25.09 5.26 -22.80
CA CYS A 257 -24.54 4.09 -22.11
C CYS A 257 -24.74 4.11 -20.58
N SER A 258 -25.22 5.23 -20.02
CA SER A 258 -25.37 5.41 -18.57
C SER A 258 -26.80 5.77 -18.15
N SER A 259 -27.08 5.69 -16.85
CA SER A 259 -28.35 6.14 -16.23
C SER A 259 -28.14 7.38 -15.36
N VAL A 260 -27.12 8.17 -15.68
CA VAL A 260 -26.73 9.36 -14.93
C VAL A 260 -27.85 10.40 -14.98
N MET A 261 -28.16 10.97 -13.83
CA MET A 261 -29.17 12.02 -13.64
C MET A 261 -28.52 13.41 -13.57
N THR A 262 -27.23 13.48 -13.25
CA THR A 262 -26.45 14.72 -13.19
C THR A 262 -25.12 14.53 -13.90
N LEU A 263 -24.91 15.25 -15.01
CA LEU A 263 -23.65 15.30 -15.76
C LEU A 263 -23.06 16.70 -15.63
N ASP A 264 -21.83 16.81 -15.14
CA ASP A 264 -21.10 18.09 -14.98
C ASP A 264 -21.89 19.15 -14.20
N ASN A 265 -22.52 18.73 -13.11
CA ASN A 265 -23.41 19.55 -12.26
C ASN A 265 -24.67 20.05 -12.97
N ILE A 266 -25.02 19.50 -14.13
CA ILE A 266 -26.24 19.79 -14.87
C ILE A 266 -27.16 18.59 -14.77
N SER A 267 -28.41 18.82 -14.36
CA SER A 267 -29.44 17.78 -14.37
C SER A 267 -29.76 17.38 -15.81
N VAL A 268 -29.65 16.08 -16.09
CA VAL A 268 -29.89 15.49 -17.40
C VAL A 268 -30.99 14.45 -17.28
N ARG A 269 -31.80 14.32 -18.33
CA ARG A 269 -32.72 13.19 -18.44
C ARG A 269 -31.96 12.05 -19.10
N PRO A 270 -31.86 10.86 -18.47
CA PRO A 270 -31.31 9.69 -19.13
C PRO A 270 -32.07 9.48 -20.44
N LEU A 271 -31.34 9.32 -21.55
CA LEU A 271 -31.98 8.88 -22.78
C LEU A 271 -32.57 7.49 -22.46
N ALA A 272 -33.86 7.28 -22.77
CA ALA A 272 -34.48 5.98 -22.60
C ALA A 272 -33.54 4.96 -23.23
N ARG A 273 -32.99 4.03 -22.42
CA ARG A 273 -32.15 2.96 -22.93
C ARG A 273 -32.92 2.39 -24.12
N LYS A 274 -32.43 2.58 -25.34
CA LYS A 274 -32.75 1.61 -26.38
C LYS A 274 -32.29 0.33 -25.73
N GLN A 275 -33.25 -0.53 -25.36
CA GLN A 275 -32.92 -1.91 -25.08
C GLN A 275 -32.09 -2.32 -26.29
N VAL A 276 -30.77 -2.39 -26.12
CA VAL A 276 -29.97 -3.22 -26.99
C VAL A 276 -30.70 -4.55 -26.86
N PRO A 277 -31.30 -5.08 -27.94
CA PRO A 277 -32.10 -6.28 -27.82
C PRO A 277 -31.27 -7.27 -27.05
N MET A 278 -31.84 -7.78 -25.95
CA MET A 278 -31.33 -8.98 -25.28
C MET A 278 -30.97 -9.94 -26.41
N ARG A 279 -29.67 -10.15 -26.55
CA ARG A 279 -29.12 -10.98 -27.62
C ARG A 279 -29.74 -12.36 -27.44
N ASP A 280 -30.26 -12.93 -28.53
CA ASP A 280 -30.99 -14.20 -28.56
C ASP A 280 -30.43 -15.23 -27.55
N PRO A 281 -31.28 -16.01 -26.85
CA PRO A 281 -30.83 -17.00 -25.85
C PRO A 281 -29.78 -18.00 -26.37
N HIS A 282 -29.71 -18.20 -27.69
CA HIS A 282 -28.68 -19.02 -28.33
C HIS A 282 -27.30 -18.33 -28.40
N SER A 283 -27.29 -17.00 -28.49
CA SER A 283 -26.08 -16.16 -28.47
C SER A 283 -25.59 -15.83 -27.06
N GLU A 284 -26.45 -15.91 -26.02
CA GLU A 284 -26.02 -15.90 -24.62
C GLU A 284 -25.19 -17.13 -24.28
N ASN A 285 -25.54 -18.31 -24.79
CA ASN A 285 -24.73 -19.52 -24.60
C ASN A 285 -23.36 -19.43 -25.29
N ILE A 286 -23.29 -18.88 -26.51
CA ILE A 286 -22.01 -18.71 -27.23
C ILE A 286 -21.19 -17.55 -26.63
N SER A 287 -21.81 -16.44 -26.24
CA SER A 287 -21.12 -15.29 -25.65
C SER A 287 -20.64 -15.60 -24.23
N SER A 288 -21.43 -16.32 -23.43
CA SER A 288 -21.01 -16.81 -22.11
C SER A 288 -19.93 -17.90 -22.22
N LEU A 289 -19.98 -18.77 -23.24
CA LEU A 289 -18.86 -19.69 -23.55
C LEU A 289 -17.61 -18.94 -24.01
N GLN A 290 -17.74 -17.89 -24.82
CA GLN A 290 -16.63 -17.04 -25.25
C GLN A 290 -16.06 -16.23 -24.09
N GLU A 291 -16.88 -15.73 -23.18
CA GLU A 291 -16.49 -14.98 -21.99
C GLU A 291 -15.88 -15.89 -20.93
N ALA A 292 -16.43 -17.09 -20.73
CA ALA A 292 -15.83 -18.14 -19.90
C ALA A 292 -14.50 -18.65 -20.49
N ALA A 293 -14.41 -18.80 -21.82
CA ALA A 293 -13.18 -19.16 -22.50
C ALA A 293 -12.13 -18.05 -22.40
N ARG A 294 -12.53 -16.77 -22.54
CA ARG A 294 -11.64 -15.61 -22.32
C ARG A 294 -11.17 -15.52 -20.88
N GLN A 295 -12.07 -15.67 -19.90
CA GLN A 295 -11.73 -15.70 -18.48
C GLN A 295 -10.78 -16.86 -18.15
N ALA A 296 -11.04 -18.06 -18.67
CA ALA A 296 -10.16 -19.22 -18.49
C ALA A 296 -8.79 -19.01 -19.15
N PHE A 297 -8.74 -18.37 -20.32
CA PHE A 297 -7.47 -17.98 -20.96
C PHE A 297 -6.73 -16.91 -20.16
N ASP A 298 -7.41 -15.88 -19.68
CA ASP A 298 -6.82 -14.81 -18.87
C ASP A 298 -6.36 -15.32 -17.50
N GLU A 299 -7.07 -16.28 -16.90
CA GLU A 299 -6.61 -16.99 -15.71
C GLU A 299 -5.38 -17.85 -16.01
N ARG A 300 -5.33 -18.53 -17.16
CA ARG A 300 -4.15 -19.32 -17.56
C ARG A 300 -2.94 -18.44 -17.90
N ILE A 301 -3.17 -17.26 -18.48
CA ILE A 301 -2.14 -16.24 -18.71
C ILE A 301 -1.66 -15.68 -17.37
N ARG A 302 -2.58 -15.34 -16.44
CA ARG A 302 -2.23 -14.87 -15.08
C ARG A 302 -1.48 -15.93 -14.29
N ALA A 303 -1.89 -17.19 -14.34
CA ALA A 303 -1.22 -18.30 -13.67
C ALA A 303 0.18 -18.54 -14.25
N THR A 304 0.33 -18.49 -15.58
CA THR A 304 1.64 -18.59 -16.24
C THR A 304 2.54 -17.41 -15.87
N ARG A 305 2.02 -16.17 -15.92
CA ARG A 305 2.76 -14.97 -15.47
C ARG A 305 3.17 -15.07 -14.00
N SER A 306 2.27 -15.51 -13.12
CA SER A 306 2.58 -15.71 -11.69
C SER A 306 3.67 -16.76 -11.47
N LYS A 307 3.68 -17.85 -12.24
CA LYS A 307 4.76 -18.86 -12.20
C LYS A 307 6.08 -18.30 -12.71
N VAL A 308 6.05 -17.50 -13.78
CA VAL A 308 7.24 -16.81 -14.29
C VAL A 308 7.76 -15.79 -13.28
N ASP A 309 6.89 -14.99 -12.65
CA ASP A 309 7.25 -14.01 -11.62
C ASP A 309 7.82 -14.69 -10.37
N GLU A 310 7.29 -15.86 -9.99
CA GLU A 310 7.84 -16.66 -8.90
C GLU A 310 9.25 -17.19 -9.24
N LYS A 311 9.47 -17.67 -10.47
CA LYS A 311 10.80 -18.05 -10.97
C LYS A 311 11.75 -16.85 -11.02
N ILE A 312 11.29 -15.68 -11.47
CA ILE A 312 12.08 -14.43 -11.48
C ILE A 312 12.47 -14.04 -10.05
N ARG A 313 11.53 -14.05 -9.10
CA ARG A 313 11.80 -13.75 -7.68
C ARG A 313 12.81 -14.74 -7.09
N PHE A 314 12.70 -16.01 -7.43
CA PHE A 314 13.65 -17.04 -6.99
C PHE A 314 15.06 -16.76 -7.53
N LEU A 315 15.19 -16.47 -8.83
CA LEU A 315 16.46 -16.14 -9.46
C LEU A 315 17.06 -14.85 -8.89
N GLN A 316 16.26 -13.81 -8.67
CA GLN A 316 16.69 -12.56 -8.03
C GLN A 316 17.24 -12.81 -6.62
N LYS A 317 16.55 -13.62 -5.80
CA LYS A 317 17.06 -14.01 -4.47
C LYS A 317 18.40 -14.76 -4.56
N ARG A 318 18.57 -15.64 -5.56
CA ARG A 318 19.82 -16.39 -5.75
C ARG A 318 20.96 -15.49 -6.21
N ILE A 319 20.70 -14.53 -7.09
CA ILE A 319 21.70 -13.54 -7.52
C ILE A 319 22.19 -12.74 -6.32
N ILE A 320 21.29 -12.25 -5.47
CA ILE A 320 21.66 -11.51 -4.24
C ILE A 320 22.50 -12.41 -3.32
N ALA A 321 22.10 -13.67 -3.11
CA ALA A 321 22.86 -14.60 -2.27
C ALA A 321 24.28 -14.85 -2.82
N ILE A 322 24.44 -15.01 -4.13
CA ILE A 322 25.75 -15.19 -4.77
C ILE A 322 26.60 -13.91 -4.64
N GLN A 323 25.99 -12.73 -4.77
CA GLN A 323 26.70 -11.47 -4.56
C GLN A 323 27.18 -11.31 -3.11
N ASP A 324 26.38 -11.72 -2.13
CA ASP A 324 26.77 -11.72 -0.72
C ASP A 324 27.88 -12.76 -0.43
N GLU A 325 27.80 -13.96 -1.01
CA GLU A 325 28.86 -14.97 -0.94
C GLU A 325 30.17 -14.45 -1.52
N GLN A 326 30.13 -13.80 -2.69
CA GLN A 326 31.31 -13.18 -3.31
C GLN A 326 31.89 -12.08 -2.44
N LYS A 327 31.05 -11.18 -1.90
CA LYS A 327 31.49 -10.09 -1.03
C LYS A 327 32.15 -10.61 0.26
N ASN A 328 31.61 -11.68 0.83
CA ASN A 328 32.20 -12.33 1.99
C ASN A 328 33.53 -13.01 1.66
N PHE A 329 33.64 -13.63 0.49
CA PHE A 329 34.90 -14.19 0.01
C PHE A 329 35.97 -13.12 -0.20
N GLU A 330 35.63 -12.00 -0.84
CA GLU A 330 36.53 -10.85 -1.02
C GLU A 330 36.98 -10.25 0.32
N ALA A 331 36.07 -10.11 1.29
CA ALA A 331 36.40 -9.63 2.63
C ALA A 331 37.37 -10.57 3.37
N LYS A 332 37.19 -11.88 3.20
CA LYS A 332 38.10 -12.88 3.75
C LYS A 332 39.48 -12.80 3.09
N MET A 333 39.54 -12.73 1.75
CA MET A 333 40.79 -12.59 1.01
C MET A 333 41.57 -11.31 1.40
N LYS A 334 40.87 -10.19 1.60
CA LYS A 334 41.50 -8.95 2.11
C LYS A 334 42.08 -9.14 3.52
N THR A 335 41.35 -9.84 4.38
CA THR A 335 41.80 -10.12 5.75
C THR A 335 43.04 -11.03 5.75
N ASP A 336 43.05 -12.05 4.89
CA ASP A 336 44.18 -12.96 4.73
C ASP A 336 45.40 -12.20 4.15
N LEU A 337 45.19 -11.33 3.17
CA LEU A 337 46.23 -10.45 2.62
C LEU A 337 46.82 -9.51 3.67
N ASP A 338 45.99 -8.84 4.46
CA ASP A 338 46.43 -7.97 5.56
C ASP A 338 47.25 -8.76 6.60
N GLY A 339 46.84 -10.00 6.88
CA GLY A 339 47.60 -10.91 7.74
C GLY A 339 48.99 -11.22 7.17
N CYS A 340 49.07 -11.47 5.87
CA CYS A 340 50.34 -11.74 5.19
C CYS A 340 51.24 -10.51 5.16
N LEU A 341 50.69 -9.32 4.90
CA LEU A 341 51.43 -8.05 4.94
C LEU A 341 51.98 -7.74 6.34
N ARG A 342 51.20 -8.02 7.39
CA ARG A 342 51.68 -7.91 8.78
C ARG A 342 52.85 -8.86 9.06
N TYR A 343 52.74 -10.11 8.63
CA TYR A 343 53.82 -11.08 8.78
C TYR A 343 55.09 -10.65 8.05
N LEU A 344 54.98 -10.19 6.81
CA LEU A 344 56.11 -9.64 6.05
C LEU A 344 56.75 -8.43 6.77
N GLY A 345 55.94 -7.58 7.40
CA GLY A 345 56.42 -6.46 8.21
C GLY A 345 57.17 -6.84 9.50
N THR A 346 57.13 -8.11 9.91
CA THR A 346 57.85 -8.63 11.09
C THR A 346 59.16 -9.34 10.76
N LEU A 347 59.50 -9.48 9.47
CA LEU A 347 60.73 -10.15 9.02
C LEU A 347 61.96 -9.26 9.18
N THR A 348 63.11 -9.89 9.45
CA THR A 348 64.41 -9.21 9.54
C THR A 348 65.10 -9.08 8.18
N ASP A 349 66.05 -8.15 8.03
CA ASP A 349 66.71 -7.85 6.73
C ASP A 349 67.34 -9.08 6.05
N GLY A 350 67.80 -10.08 6.82
CA GLY A 350 68.38 -11.33 6.29
C GLY A 350 67.33 -12.37 5.83
N GLU A 351 66.09 -12.25 6.26
CA GLU A 351 64.98 -13.14 5.86
C GLU A 351 64.26 -12.63 4.62
N VAL A 352 64.19 -11.30 4.45
CA VAL A 352 63.65 -10.65 3.25
C VAL A 352 64.44 -11.05 2.00
N GLU A 353 65.74 -11.31 2.14
CA GLU A 353 66.60 -11.73 1.02
C GLU A 353 66.25 -13.09 0.41
N LYS A 354 65.57 -13.96 1.18
CA LYS A 354 65.11 -15.28 0.71
C LYS A 354 63.75 -15.22 -0.02
N VAL A 355 63.03 -14.10 0.08
CA VAL A 355 61.65 -13.93 -0.46
C VAL A 355 61.66 -13.11 -1.77
N LYS A 356 62.84 -12.87 -2.36
CA LYS A 356 63.04 -11.95 -3.51
C LYS A 356 62.41 -12.39 -4.84
N ASP A 357 61.95 -13.64 -4.99
CA ASP A 357 61.28 -14.08 -6.22
C ASP A 357 59.78 -13.78 -6.18
N LYS A 358 59.30 -13.00 -7.15
CA LYS A 358 57.87 -12.64 -7.28
C LYS A 358 57.00 -13.83 -7.70
N ASP A 359 57.59 -14.88 -8.27
CA ASP A 359 56.86 -16.04 -8.80
C ASP A 359 56.50 -17.09 -7.74
N THR A 360 57.09 -17.05 -6.53
CA THR A 360 56.75 -17.98 -5.43
C THR A 360 55.46 -17.60 -4.69
N PHE A 361 54.92 -16.40 -4.90
CA PHE A 361 53.66 -15.97 -4.27
C PHE A 361 52.39 -16.57 -4.89
N SER A 362 52.50 -17.34 -5.98
CA SER A 362 51.35 -17.73 -6.80
C SER A 362 50.58 -18.97 -6.33
N THR A 363 51.07 -19.81 -5.41
CA THR A 363 50.39 -21.11 -5.19
C THR A 363 50.30 -21.65 -3.76
N GLU A 364 51.07 -21.17 -2.78
CA GLU A 364 50.97 -21.70 -1.41
C GLU A 364 51.18 -20.60 -0.36
N PHE A 365 50.09 -19.97 0.08
CA PHE A 365 50.12 -19.20 1.32
C PHE A 365 50.16 -20.19 2.51
N PRO A 366 51.12 -20.07 3.44
CA PRO A 366 51.08 -20.84 4.67
C PRO A 366 49.89 -20.36 5.49
N THR A 367 48.85 -21.19 5.59
CA THR A 367 47.83 -20.99 6.64
C THR A 367 48.58 -20.89 7.97
N ALA A 368 48.38 -19.80 8.71
CA ALA A 368 48.86 -19.65 10.08
C ALA A 368 48.26 -20.75 10.95
N ARG A 369 48.92 -21.92 10.93
CA ARG A 369 48.47 -23.17 11.50
C ARG A 369 49.08 -23.30 12.89
N ASP A 370 48.81 -22.33 13.77
CA ASP A 370 49.11 -22.48 15.21
C ASP A 370 48.26 -21.60 16.17
N GLY A 371 47.23 -20.89 15.68
CA GLY A 371 46.47 -19.95 16.53
C GLY A 371 45.00 -20.26 16.86
N MET A 372 44.32 -21.16 16.13
CA MET A 372 42.85 -21.34 16.31
C MET A 372 42.44 -22.81 16.40
N ARG A 373 42.93 -23.49 17.45
CA ARG A 373 42.20 -24.60 18.08
C ARG A 373 41.25 -24.03 19.14
N THR A 374 40.14 -23.45 18.70
CA THR A 374 38.87 -23.23 19.43
C THR A 374 37.96 -22.51 18.45
N TYR A 375 36.66 -22.81 18.44
CA TYR A 375 35.70 -22.50 17.37
C TYR A 375 35.68 -23.46 16.18
N ARG A 376 35.59 -24.76 16.49
CA ARG A 376 34.97 -25.75 15.62
C ARG A 376 33.72 -26.29 16.32
N SER A 377 32.68 -25.45 16.44
CA SER A 377 31.32 -25.92 16.74
C SER A 377 30.29 -24.98 16.14
N ASN A 378 29.25 -25.58 15.56
CA ASN A 378 28.02 -24.98 15.05
C ASN A 378 28.08 -24.32 13.66
N TYR A 379 28.38 -25.14 12.65
CA TYR A 379 27.65 -25.03 11.39
C TYR A 379 27.03 -26.39 11.06
N LYS A 380 25.71 -26.50 11.29
CA LYS A 380 24.90 -27.54 10.65
C LYS A 380 24.94 -27.25 9.15
N ARG A 381 25.62 -28.09 8.39
CA ARG A 381 25.33 -28.26 6.97
C ARG A 381 23.92 -28.84 6.89
N ASP A 382 22.94 -28.06 6.48
CA ASP A 382 21.76 -28.64 5.86
C ASP A 382 22.24 -29.34 4.59
N LYS A 383 22.28 -30.67 4.65
CA LYS A 383 22.50 -31.54 3.51
C LYS A 383 21.25 -31.45 2.63
N ASN A 384 21.30 -30.64 1.58
CA ASN A 384 20.59 -31.00 0.36
C ASN A 384 21.61 -31.74 -0.52
N ASP A 385 21.28 -33.00 -0.79
CA ASP A 385 22.07 -33.94 -1.58
C ASP A 385 22.03 -33.53 -3.05
N TYR A 386 23.16 -33.05 -3.56
CA TYR A 386 23.37 -32.73 -4.98
C TYR A 386 24.56 -33.52 -5.54
N THR A 387 24.73 -34.77 -5.09
CA THR A 387 25.80 -35.66 -5.55
C THR A 387 25.78 -35.96 -7.07
N GLY A 388 24.79 -35.46 -7.82
CA GLY A 388 24.65 -35.64 -9.26
C GLY A 388 24.85 -34.43 -10.18
N VAL A 389 25.18 -33.22 -9.69
CA VAL A 389 25.33 -32.04 -10.58
C VAL A 389 26.81 -31.76 -10.82
N LYS A 390 27.33 -32.19 -11.98
CA LYS A 390 28.77 -32.13 -12.26
C LYS A 390 29.25 -31.04 -13.22
N ASP A 391 28.42 -30.38 -14.02
CA ASP A 391 28.91 -29.26 -14.83
C ASP A 391 27.83 -28.18 -15.08
N THR A 392 28.25 -26.91 -14.99
CA THR A 392 27.44 -25.68 -15.12
C THR A 392 26.74 -25.52 -16.47
N ASP A 393 27.14 -26.29 -17.49
CA ASP A 393 26.56 -26.26 -18.83
C ASP A 393 25.22 -26.99 -18.94
N GLU A 394 24.94 -27.98 -18.07
CA GLU A 394 23.74 -28.80 -18.17
C GLU A 394 22.47 -28.09 -17.65
N VAL A 395 22.64 -27.22 -16.66
CA VAL A 395 21.57 -26.37 -16.12
C VAL A 395 21.18 -25.27 -17.11
N LEU A 396 22.17 -24.67 -17.78
CA LEU A 396 21.93 -23.68 -18.84
C LEU A 396 21.30 -24.32 -20.08
N ARG A 397 21.69 -25.56 -20.42
CA ARG A 397 21.10 -26.33 -21.53
C ARG A 397 19.67 -26.77 -21.25
N CYS A 398 19.34 -27.16 -20.00
CA CYS A 398 17.95 -27.42 -19.59
C CYS A 398 17.10 -26.14 -19.57
N ALA A 399 17.65 -25.02 -19.10
CA ALA A 399 16.97 -23.74 -19.13
C ALA A 399 16.72 -23.23 -20.56
N TYR A 400 17.65 -23.46 -21.49
CA TYR A 400 17.50 -23.11 -22.91
C TYR A 400 16.42 -23.96 -23.61
N ASN A 401 16.35 -25.26 -23.34
CA ASN A 401 15.34 -26.16 -23.90
C ASN A 401 13.93 -25.89 -23.35
N GLU A 402 13.80 -25.47 -22.08
CA GLU A 402 12.50 -25.07 -21.51
C GLU A 402 12.02 -23.69 -22.00
N LEU A 403 12.94 -22.78 -22.34
CA LEU A 403 12.62 -21.42 -22.81
C LEU A 403 12.31 -21.35 -24.32
N SER A 404 12.85 -22.27 -25.13
CA SER A 404 12.68 -22.29 -26.59
C SER A 404 11.43 -23.03 -27.07
N GLY A 405 10.75 -23.79 -26.20
CA GLY A 405 9.49 -24.46 -26.52
C GLY A 405 9.59 -25.63 -27.50
N GLU A 406 10.80 -26.10 -27.84
CA GLU A 406 10.96 -27.31 -28.64
C GLU A 406 10.77 -28.55 -27.75
N GLN A 407 9.55 -29.10 -27.78
CA GLN A 407 9.34 -30.47 -27.35
C GLN A 407 10.10 -31.40 -28.29
N SER A 408 11.11 -32.09 -27.77
CA SER A 408 11.58 -33.34 -28.35
C SER A 408 10.41 -34.33 -28.31
N THR A 409 9.69 -34.44 -29.41
CA THR A 409 8.81 -35.58 -29.68
C THR A 409 9.71 -36.79 -29.89
N ASN A 410 9.80 -37.66 -28.89
CA ASN A 410 10.22 -39.04 -29.12
C ASN A 410 8.95 -39.88 -29.35
N TRP A 411 8.84 -40.43 -30.55
CA TRP A 411 7.68 -41.15 -31.09
C TRP A 411 7.79 -42.66 -30.94
N GLU A 412 8.33 -43.18 -29.83
CA GLU A 412 8.33 -44.63 -29.58
C GLU A 412 7.97 -44.93 -28.13
N ASP A 413 6.95 -45.79 -27.99
CA ASP A 413 6.48 -46.52 -26.82
C ASP A 413 5.37 -45.91 -25.92
N ILE A 414 4.13 -46.24 -26.36
CA ILE A 414 2.87 -46.53 -25.62
C ILE A 414 2.05 -45.36 -25.07
#